data_AF-E8V2C7-F1
#
_entry.id   AF-E8V2C7-F1
#
_cell.length_a   1.000
_cell.length_b   1.000
_cell.length_c   1.000
_cell.angle_alpha   90.00
_cell.angle_beta   90.00
_cell.angle_gamma   90.00
#
_symmetry.space_group_name_H-M   'P 1'
#
loop_
_entity.id
_entity.type
_entity.pdbx_description
1 polymer ?
#
loop_
_entity_poly.entity_id
_entity_poly.type
_entity_poly.pdbx_seq_one_letter_code
_entity_poly.pdbx_strand_id
1 'polypeptide(L)'
;MSLNVKLVLLLLGGIAIGWFAHAPASVRAASSSASYQLQGSGPGQVLSTFNEAEDTIYVYQGVGAGYSNVYCSYKLHLGRPGQPVNRENCPVGTLH
;
A
#
# COMPACT_ATOMS: atom_id res chain seq x y z
N MET A 1 -16.58 40.54 -22.55
CA MET A 1 -16.45 39.49 -21.53
C MET A 1 -14.97 39.12 -21.39
N SER A 2 -14.22 39.86 -20.58
CA SER A 2 -12.84 39.48 -20.22
C SER A 2 -12.94 38.55 -19.03
N LEU A 3 -13.04 37.24 -19.29
CA LEU A 3 -12.95 36.25 -18.22
C LEU A 3 -11.54 36.39 -17.63
N ASN A 4 -11.45 36.89 -16.40
CA ASN A 4 -10.19 37.24 -15.75
C ASN A 4 -9.23 36.05 -15.81
N VAL A 5 -8.23 36.10 -16.71
CA VAL A 5 -7.23 35.05 -16.91
C VAL A 5 -6.56 34.65 -15.59
N LYS A 6 -6.43 35.61 -14.67
CA LYS A 6 -5.96 35.39 -13.29
C LYS A 6 -6.85 34.41 -12.50
N LEU A 7 -8.17 34.50 -12.65
CA LEU A 7 -9.13 33.63 -11.97
C LEU A 7 -9.04 32.19 -12.50
N VAL A 8 -8.86 32.03 -13.82
CA VAL A 8 -8.69 30.73 -14.47
C VAL A 8 -7.38 30.06 -14.01
N LEU A 9 -6.28 30.83 -13.93
CA LEU A 9 -5.00 30.34 -13.43
C LEU A 9 -5.06 29.93 -11.95
N LEU A 10 -5.77 30.68 -11.11
CA LEU A 10 -5.95 30.33 -9.70
C LEU A 10 -6.77 29.05 -9.52
N LEU A 11 -7.81 28.85 -10.34
CA LEU A 11 -8.62 27.63 -10.31
C LEU A 11 -7.82 26.40 -10.75
N LEU A 12 -7.06 26.50 -11.85
CA LEU A 12 -6.22 25.41 -12.32
C LEU A 12 -5.10 25.06 -11.32
N GLY A 13 -4.48 26.08 -10.71
CA GLY A 13 -3.47 25.88 -9.67
C GLY A 13 -4.03 25.19 -8.43
N GLY A 14 -5.22 25.59 -7.97
CA GLY A 14 -5.87 24.98 -6.80
C GLY A 14 -6.24 23.51 -7.01
N ILE A 15 -6.74 23.16 -8.20
CA ILE A 15 -7.09 21.78 -8.57
C ILE A 15 -5.84 20.90 -8.60
N ALA A 16 -4.73 21.39 -9.18
CA ALA A 16 -3.48 20.66 -9.23
C ALA A 16 -2.93 20.37 -7.83
N ILE A 17 -2.92 21.37 -6.93
CA ILE A 17 -2.43 21.19 -5.54
C ILE A 17 -3.31 20.22 -4.76
N GLY A 18 -4.64 20.29 -4.92
CA GLY A 18 -5.58 19.39 -4.27
C GLY A 18 -5.40 17.93 -4.66
N TRP A 19 -5.00 17.66 -5.91
CA TRP A 19 -4.75 16.30 -6.41
C TRP A 19 -3.48 15.67 -5.81
N PHE A 20 -2.40 16.44 -5.66
CA PHE A 20 -1.17 15.94 -5.03
C PHE A 20 -1.30 15.76 -3.52
N ALA A 21 -2.13 16.55 -2.84
CA ALA A 21 -2.37 16.44 -1.41
C ALA A 21 -3.23 15.22 -1.01
N HIS A 22 -4.00 14.64 -1.96
CA HIS A 22 -4.81 13.43 -1.75
C HIS A 22 -4.11 12.12 -2.13
N ALA A 23 -2.81 12.16 -2.48
CA ALA A 23 -2.05 10.94 -2.67
C ALA A 23 -1.93 10.22 -1.30
N PRO A 24 -2.45 8.99 -1.14
CA PRO A 24 -2.30 8.26 0.11
C PRO A 24 -0.80 8.11 0.42
N ALA A 25 -0.40 8.48 1.63
CA ALA A 25 0.96 8.31 2.11
C ALA A 25 1.33 6.83 2.08
N SER A 26 2.04 6.39 1.05
CA SER A 26 2.63 5.06 1.03
C SER A 26 3.88 5.08 1.91
N VAL A 27 3.80 4.48 3.09
CA VAL A 27 4.99 4.25 3.93
C VAL A 27 5.84 3.19 3.23
N ARG A 28 6.97 3.61 2.64
CA ARG A 28 7.97 2.69 2.08
C ARG A 28 9.08 2.48 3.09
N ALA A 29 9.09 1.32 3.73
CA ALA A 29 10.26 0.78 4.41
C ALA A 29 10.75 -0.42 3.59
N ALA A 30 11.90 -0.27 2.93
CA ALA A 30 12.51 -1.32 2.13
C ALA A 30 13.76 -1.85 2.87
N SER A 31 13.70 -3.13 3.22
CA SER A 31 14.87 -3.96 3.59
C SER A 31 14.60 -5.34 3.02
N SER A 32 14.81 -5.50 1.71
CA SER A 32 14.61 -6.76 0.99
C SER A 32 15.33 -6.71 -0.36
N SER A 33 15.91 -7.84 -0.76
CA SER A 33 16.47 -8.12 -2.08
C SER A 33 15.45 -8.16 -3.22
N ALA A 34 14.13 -8.16 -2.91
CA ALA A 34 13.03 -8.20 -3.86
C ALA A 34 12.23 -6.89 -3.89
N SER A 35 12.05 -6.33 -5.09
CA SER A 35 11.18 -5.17 -5.30
C SER A 35 9.78 -5.63 -5.71
N TYR A 36 8.76 -5.28 -4.93
CA TYR A 36 7.36 -5.56 -5.25
C TYR A 36 6.47 -4.34 -4.98
N GLN A 37 5.32 -4.31 -5.64
CA GLN A 37 4.28 -3.30 -5.42
C GLN A 37 2.93 -4.00 -5.31
N LEU A 38 2.19 -3.70 -4.24
CA LEU A 38 0.81 -4.12 -4.09
C LEU A 38 -0.10 -3.11 -4.82
N GLN A 39 -0.95 -3.60 -5.71
CA GLN A 39 -1.98 -2.80 -6.39
C GLN A 39 -3.37 -3.32 -6.06
N GLY A 40 -4.37 -2.43 -6.06
CA GLY A 40 -5.77 -2.81 -5.84
C GLY A 40 -6.11 -3.18 -4.40
N SER A 41 -5.31 -2.77 -3.41
CA SER A 41 -5.46 -3.17 -2.02
C SER A 41 -6.63 -2.53 -1.25
N GLY A 42 -7.64 -2.00 -1.96
CA GLY A 42 -8.79 -1.29 -1.39
C GLY A 42 -8.47 0.12 -0.87
N PRO A 43 -9.49 0.86 -0.40
CA PRO A 43 -9.33 2.25 0.07
C PRO A 43 -8.61 2.38 1.42
N GLY A 44 -8.10 1.28 1.98
CA GLY A 44 -7.40 1.26 3.27
C GLY A 44 -5.89 1.38 3.11
N GLN A 45 -5.23 1.89 4.16
CA GLN A 45 -3.78 1.81 4.26
C GLN A 45 -3.33 0.35 4.43
N VAL A 46 -2.24 0.00 3.76
CA VAL A 46 -1.67 -1.33 3.75
C VAL A 46 -0.22 -1.28 4.18
N LEU A 47 0.11 -2.16 5.12
CA LEU A 47 1.47 -2.47 5.51
C LEU A 47 1.81 -3.84 4.93
N SER A 48 3.02 -3.99 4.41
CA SER A 48 3.52 -5.27 3.93
C SER A 48 4.97 -5.47 4.36
N THR A 49 5.33 -6.72 4.64
CA THR A 49 6.69 -7.11 5.01
C THR A 49 7.11 -8.32 4.20
N PHE A 50 8.37 -8.35 3.77
CA PHE A 50 8.94 -9.48 3.05
C PHE A 50 9.84 -10.30 3.97
N ASN A 51 9.62 -11.61 3.98
CA ASN A 51 10.48 -12.60 4.63
C ASN A 51 11.32 -13.30 3.56
N GLU A 52 12.63 -13.02 3.54
CA GLU A 52 13.55 -13.57 2.55
C GLU A 52 13.75 -15.08 2.70
N ALA A 53 13.65 -15.63 3.93
CA ALA A 53 13.86 -17.05 4.19
C ALA A 53 12.74 -17.93 3.60
N GLU A 54 11.53 -17.38 3.54
CA GLU A 54 10.34 -18.07 3.03
C GLU A 54 9.89 -17.56 1.65
N ASP A 55 10.59 -16.57 1.07
CA ASP A 55 10.19 -15.88 -0.16
C ASP A 55 8.70 -15.44 -0.13
N THR A 56 8.32 -14.84 1.00
CA THR A 56 6.93 -14.59 1.36
C THR A 56 6.67 -13.13 1.69
N ILE A 57 5.63 -12.56 1.09
CA ILE A 57 5.11 -11.25 1.44
C ILE A 57 3.93 -11.44 2.39
N TYR A 58 4.02 -10.88 3.59
CA TYR A 58 2.90 -10.76 4.52
C TYR A 58 2.21 -9.41 4.31
N VAL A 59 0.89 -9.42 4.28
CA VAL A 59 0.08 -8.23 4.03
C VAL A 59 -0.86 -7.98 5.20
N TYR A 60 -0.84 -6.74 5.69
CA TYR A 60 -1.64 -6.24 6.79
C TYR A 60 -2.52 -5.11 6.24
N GLN A 61 -3.82 -5.37 6.12
CA GLN A 61 -4.79 -4.39 5.64
C GLN A 61 -5.38 -3.57 6.81
N GLY A 62 -5.84 -2.35 6.51
CA GLY A 62 -6.55 -1.52 7.47
C GLY A 62 -5.65 -0.95 8.57
N VAL A 63 -4.33 -0.89 8.35
CA VAL A 63 -3.37 -0.39 9.33
C VAL A 63 -3.45 1.14 9.39
N GLY A 64 -3.93 1.68 10.50
CA GLY A 64 -4.02 3.13 10.73
C GLY A 64 -3.08 3.65 11.81
N ALA A 65 -3.11 4.96 12.05
CA ALA A 65 -2.46 5.55 13.21
C ALA A 65 -3.17 5.10 14.51
N GLY A 66 -2.40 4.74 15.54
CA GLY A 66 -2.92 4.37 16.86
C GLY A 66 -3.19 2.88 17.08
N TYR A 67 -2.94 2.01 16.09
CA TYR A 67 -3.02 0.56 16.27
C TYR A 67 -1.76 0.05 17.00
N SER A 68 -1.94 -0.54 18.18
CA SER A 68 -0.86 -1.19 18.92
C SER A 68 -0.60 -2.63 18.47
N ASN A 69 -1.62 -3.25 17.85
CA ASN A 69 -1.55 -4.60 17.30
C ASN A 69 -2.10 -4.59 15.88
N VAL A 70 -1.35 -5.18 14.96
CA VAL A 70 -1.75 -5.36 13.56
C VAL A 70 -1.78 -6.85 13.25
N TYR A 71 -2.91 -7.31 12.71
CA TYR A 71 -3.10 -8.72 12.38
C TYR A 71 -2.83 -8.97 10.90
N CYS A 72 -2.12 -10.04 10.62
CA CYS A 72 -1.84 -10.46 9.26
C CYS A 72 -3.14 -10.83 8.55
N SER A 73 -3.39 -10.22 7.39
CA SER A 73 -4.62 -10.43 6.60
C SER A 73 -4.47 -11.62 5.66
N TYR A 74 -3.36 -11.67 4.93
CA TYR A 74 -2.97 -12.81 4.09
C TYR A 74 -1.47 -12.78 3.80
N LYS A 75 -0.93 -13.89 3.31
CA LYS A 75 0.44 -13.99 2.78
C LYS A 75 0.44 -14.39 1.31
N LEU A 76 1.50 -14.02 0.61
CA LEU A 76 1.76 -14.35 -0.78
C LEU A 76 3.12 -15.04 -0.87
N HIS A 77 3.14 -16.28 -1.38
CA HIS A 77 4.39 -16.97 -1.72
C HIS A 77 4.77 -16.59 -3.16
N LEU A 78 5.91 -15.92 -3.33
CA LEU A 78 6.35 -15.41 -4.64
C LEU A 78 6.77 -16.53 -5.58
N GLY A 79 7.40 -17.59 -5.05
CA GLY A 79 7.72 -18.79 -5.81
C GLY A 79 8.68 -18.47 -6.96
N ARG A 80 8.47 -19.11 -8.13
CA ARG A 80 9.35 -18.89 -9.29
C ARG A 80 8.78 -17.81 -10.21
N PRO A 81 9.62 -16.96 -10.82
CA PRO A 81 9.17 -16.02 -11.84
C PRO A 81 8.36 -16.71 -12.94
N GLY A 82 7.20 -16.14 -13.28
CA GLY A 82 6.28 -16.66 -14.30
C GLY A 82 5.30 -17.74 -13.81
N GLN A 83 5.41 -18.20 -12.56
CA GLN A 83 4.40 -19.05 -11.93
C GLN A 83 3.29 -18.20 -11.27
N PRO A 84 2.08 -18.74 -11.09
CA PRO A 84 1.04 -18.07 -10.34
C PRO A 84 1.46 -17.84 -8.89
N VAL A 85 1.22 -16.64 -8.39
CA VAL A 85 1.37 -16.29 -6.97
C VAL A 85 0.08 -16.65 -6.25
N ASN A 86 0.17 -17.55 -5.27
CA ASN A 86 -0.99 -17.96 -4.48
C ASN A 86 -1.12 -17.10 -3.23
N ARG A 87 -2.35 -16.67 -2.97
CA ARG A 87 -2.75 -16.04 -1.72
C ARG A 87 -3.13 -17.11 -0.71
N GLU A 88 -2.49 -17.08 0.43
CA GLU A 88 -2.73 -18.00 1.53
C GLU A 88 -3.15 -17.24 2.80
N ASN A 89 -3.88 -17.91 3.67
CA ASN A 89 -4.21 -17.36 4.98
C ASN A 89 -2.96 -17.28 5.85
N CYS A 90 -2.89 -16.23 6.67
CA CYS A 90 -1.85 -16.14 7.69
C CYS A 90 -2.10 -17.22 8.75
N PRO A 91 -1.03 -17.78 9.35
CA PRO A 91 -1.19 -18.68 10.48
C PRO A 91 -1.94 -17.95 11.59
N VAL A 92 -3.06 -18.53 12.03
CA VAL A 92 -3.72 -18.07 13.24
C VAL A 92 -2.78 -18.39 14.40
N GLY A 93 -2.40 -17.39 15.18
CA GLY A 93 -1.60 -17.62 16.38
C GLY A 93 -2.35 -18.59 17.28
N THR A 94 -1.82 -19.78 17.49
CA THR A 94 -2.28 -20.67 18.56
C THR A 94 -1.92 -20.01 19.87
N LEU A 95 -2.94 -19.71 20.69
CA LEU A 95 -2.74 -19.42 22.11
C LEU A 95 -2.00 -20.64 22.69
N HIS A 96 -0.74 -20.45 23.07
CA HIS A 96 0.00 -21.38 23.90
C HIS A 96 0.04 -20.83 25.32
#